data_AF-A0A0R2SDL9-F1
#
_entry.id   AF-A0A0R2SDL9-F1
#
_cell.length_a   1.000
_cell.length_b   1.000
_cell.length_c   1.000
_cell.angle_alpha   90.00
_cell.angle_beta   90.00
_cell.angle_gamma   90.00
#
_symmetry.space_group_name_H-M   'P 1'
#
loop_
_entity.id
_entity.type
_entity.pdbx_description
1 polymer ?
#
loop_
_entity_poly.entity_id
_entity_poly.type
_entity_poly.pdbx_seq_one_letter_code
_entity_poly.pdbx_strand_id
1 'polypeptide(L)'
;MKTLVTTFLLVVALAAGAQTRLPDGSVQDLTLELGVRAEAIKQSGILRLCVAKEGQCIENLTLGFTVRVYDVKGVEVWNSMWTGRSLDLKFKKPVPTAHKVVVEATAAQVVNKLTGNPISTGKPLKLEFVVE
;
A
#
# COMPACT_ATOMS: atom_id res chain seq x y z
N MET A 1 54.62 -16.58 -23.29
CA MET A 1 53.73 -17.71 -22.95
C MET A 1 53.02 -17.41 -21.63
N LYS A 2 51.69 -17.47 -21.66
CA LYS A 2 50.81 -17.98 -20.59
C LYS A 2 50.69 -17.12 -19.31
N THR A 3 49.61 -16.33 -19.20
CA THR A 3 48.40 -16.58 -18.36
C THR A 3 48.65 -16.32 -16.86
N LEU A 4 47.80 -15.67 -16.08
CA LEU A 4 46.36 -15.45 -16.19
C LEU A 4 46.01 -14.23 -15.32
N VAL A 5 45.11 -13.40 -15.82
CA VAL A 5 44.33 -12.41 -15.09
C VAL A 5 43.49 -13.14 -14.02
N THR A 6 43.35 -12.59 -12.81
CA THR A 6 42.26 -13.02 -11.90
C THR A 6 41.49 -11.80 -11.40
N THR A 7 40.53 -11.43 -12.24
CA THR A 7 39.41 -10.54 -12.02
C THR A 7 38.50 -11.08 -10.91
N PHE A 8 38.14 -10.20 -9.97
CA PHE A 8 36.76 -10.00 -9.49
C PHE A 8 36.02 -11.15 -8.78
N LEU A 9 35.69 -10.93 -7.51
CA LEU A 9 34.49 -11.50 -6.90
C LEU A 9 33.76 -10.40 -6.12
N LEU A 10 32.86 -9.76 -6.87
CA LEU A 10 31.83 -8.85 -6.41
C LEU A 10 30.55 -9.68 -6.27
N VAL A 11 30.08 -9.90 -5.04
CA VAL A 11 28.65 -10.13 -4.79
C VAL A 11 28.31 -9.50 -3.44
N VAL A 12 28.04 -8.19 -3.46
CA VAL A 12 27.18 -7.60 -2.44
C VAL A 12 25.78 -8.07 -2.79
N ALA A 13 25.25 -9.01 -2.01
CA ALA A 13 23.86 -9.42 -2.12
C ALA A 13 22.98 -8.22 -1.78
N LEU A 14 22.46 -7.55 -2.82
CA LEU A 14 21.33 -6.66 -2.70
C LEU A 14 20.17 -7.51 -2.17
N ALA A 15 19.86 -7.36 -0.88
CA ALA A 15 18.61 -7.83 -0.31
C ALA A 15 17.48 -6.95 -0.88
N ALA A 16 17.17 -7.16 -2.16
CA ALA A 16 15.89 -6.72 -2.71
C ALA A 16 14.83 -7.52 -1.98
N GLY A 17 14.02 -6.86 -1.15
CA GLY A 17 12.84 -7.48 -0.56
C GLY A 17 11.98 -8.00 -1.70
N ALA A 18 12.09 -9.28 -2.02
CA ALA A 18 11.27 -9.92 -3.03
C ALA A 18 10.11 -10.62 -2.34
N GLN A 19 9.00 -10.77 -3.07
CA GLN A 19 7.91 -11.64 -2.66
C GLN A 19 8.46 -13.04 -2.39
N THR A 20 8.22 -13.55 -1.18
CA THR A 20 8.70 -14.86 -0.73
C THR A 20 7.67 -15.93 -1.07
N ARG A 21 8.09 -16.98 -1.77
CA ARG A 21 7.23 -18.14 -2.02
C ARG A 21 7.39 -19.15 -0.88
N LEU A 22 6.28 -19.53 -0.26
CA LEU A 22 6.24 -20.49 0.83
C LEU A 22 6.20 -21.94 0.31
N PRO A 23 6.49 -22.96 1.15
CA PRO A 23 6.49 -24.37 0.74
C PRO A 23 5.16 -24.89 0.21
N ASP A 24 4.04 -24.28 0.62
CA ASP A 24 2.70 -24.58 0.13
C ASP A 24 2.38 -23.91 -1.22
N GLY A 25 3.33 -23.15 -1.78
CA GLY A 25 3.20 -22.44 -3.04
C GLY A 25 2.59 -21.06 -2.93
N SER A 26 2.13 -20.63 -1.75
CA SER A 26 1.60 -19.29 -1.50
C SER A 26 2.71 -18.23 -1.55
N VAL A 27 2.32 -16.98 -1.77
CA VAL A 27 3.26 -15.85 -1.89
C VAL A 27 3.04 -14.89 -0.72
N GLN A 28 4.13 -14.42 -0.13
CA GLN A 28 4.12 -13.51 1.02
C GLN A 28 5.06 -12.33 0.78
N ASP A 29 4.65 -11.15 1.25
CA ASP A 29 5.51 -9.98 1.35
C ASP A 29 5.12 -9.16 2.59
N LEU A 30 5.92 -9.31 3.65
CA LEU A 30 5.67 -8.67 4.96
C LEU A 30 6.14 -7.22 5.02
N THR A 31 6.79 -6.73 3.97
CA THR A 31 7.37 -5.38 3.90
C THR A 31 6.49 -4.40 3.12
N LEU A 32 5.35 -4.87 2.61
CA LEU A 32 4.36 -4.02 1.95
C LEU A 32 3.66 -3.12 2.96
N GLU A 33 3.34 -1.92 2.52
CA GLU A 33 2.64 -0.91 3.29
C GLU A 33 1.59 -0.18 2.45
N LEU A 34 0.73 0.61 3.10
CA LEU A 34 -0.20 1.52 2.43
C LEU A 34 0.43 2.91 2.38
N GLY A 35 0.40 3.54 1.21
CA GLY A 35 0.90 4.90 0.98
C GLY A 35 -0.16 5.85 0.45
N VAL A 36 0.09 7.16 0.59
CA VAL A 36 -0.70 8.24 -0.01
C VAL A 36 0.03 8.76 -1.24
N ARG A 37 -0.64 8.80 -2.39
CA ARG A 37 -0.14 9.42 -3.62
C ARG A 37 -0.58 10.87 -3.78
N ALA A 38 -1.82 11.16 -3.41
CA ALA A 38 -2.38 12.49 -3.46
C ALA A 38 -3.55 12.61 -2.48
N GLU A 39 -3.72 13.80 -1.92
CA GLU A 39 -4.75 14.10 -0.93
C GLU A 39 -5.26 15.52 -1.20
N ALA A 40 -6.59 15.68 -1.20
CA ALA A 40 -7.28 16.96 -1.26
C ALA A 40 -8.74 16.77 -0.78
N ILE A 41 -8.91 16.14 0.38
CA ILE A 41 -10.18 15.71 0.96
C ILE A 41 -11.03 16.92 1.33
N LYS A 42 -10.44 17.95 1.93
CA LYS A 42 -11.15 19.16 2.38
C LYS A 42 -11.69 19.98 1.22
N GLN A 43 -10.90 20.17 0.17
CA GLN A 43 -11.22 21.08 -0.95
C GLN A 43 -11.97 20.38 -2.07
N SER A 44 -11.58 19.14 -2.39
CA SER A 44 -12.07 18.44 -3.58
C SER A 44 -12.56 17.03 -3.31
N GLY A 45 -12.43 16.51 -2.09
CA GLY A 45 -12.81 15.14 -1.77
C GLY A 45 -12.00 14.11 -2.54
N ILE A 46 -10.69 14.31 -2.71
CA ILE A 46 -9.79 13.37 -3.41
C ILE A 46 -8.87 12.70 -2.39
N LEU A 47 -8.74 11.39 -2.48
CA LEU A 47 -7.72 10.61 -1.79
C LEU A 47 -7.21 9.53 -2.75
N ARG A 48 -5.91 9.52 -3.03
CA ARG A 48 -5.28 8.50 -3.88
C ARG A 48 -4.29 7.73 -3.04
N LEU A 49 -4.47 6.42 -3.00
CA LEU A 49 -3.68 5.50 -2.20
C LEU A 49 -2.83 4.62 -3.11
N CYS A 50 -1.87 3.93 -2.52
CA CYS A 50 -1.14 2.86 -3.19
C CYS A 50 -0.73 1.79 -2.19
N VAL A 51 -0.45 0.59 -2.70
CA VAL A 51 0.44 -0.33 -1.99
C VAL A 51 1.86 0.11 -2.31
N ALA A 52 2.67 0.29 -1.28
CA ALA A 52 4.06 0.71 -1.41
C ALA A 52 4.99 -0.34 -0.82
N LYS A 53 6.25 -0.23 -1.23
CA LYS A 53 7.39 -0.94 -0.66
C LYS A 53 8.56 0.02 -0.65
N GLU A 54 9.19 0.20 0.51
CA GLU A 54 10.33 1.09 0.66
C GLU A 54 10.04 2.51 0.12
N GLY A 55 8.83 3.02 0.39
CA GLY A 55 8.38 4.33 -0.09
C GLY A 55 8.04 4.43 -1.58
N GLN A 56 8.17 3.34 -2.35
CA GLN A 56 7.81 3.30 -3.78
C GLN A 56 6.47 2.62 -3.98
N CYS A 57 5.55 3.30 -4.68
CA CYS A 57 4.26 2.70 -4.98
C CYS A 57 4.36 1.62 -6.07
N ILE A 58 3.71 0.49 -5.83
CA ILE A 58 3.66 -0.64 -6.75
C ILE A 58 2.32 -0.62 -7.49
N GLU A 59 2.36 -0.30 -8.79
CA GLU A 59 1.15 -0.11 -9.60
C GLU A 59 0.32 -1.38 -9.78
N ASN A 60 0.92 -2.57 -9.76
CA ASN A 60 0.22 -3.81 -10.06
C ASN A 60 -0.42 -4.49 -8.84
N LEU A 61 -0.43 -3.85 -7.67
CA LEU A 61 -1.04 -4.37 -6.46
C LEU A 61 -2.33 -3.61 -6.13
N THR A 62 -3.29 -4.34 -5.56
CA THR A 62 -4.52 -3.76 -5.03
C THR A 62 -5.01 -4.51 -3.80
N LEU A 63 -5.97 -3.95 -3.08
CA LEU A 63 -6.58 -4.53 -1.89
C LEU A 63 -7.96 -3.92 -1.65
N GLY A 64 -8.86 -4.67 -1.00
CA GLY A 64 -10.03 -4.08 -0.38
C GLY A 64 -9.64 -3.35 0.91
N PHE A 65 -10.32 -2.23 1.21
CA PHE A 65 -9.99 -1.41 2.36
C PHE A 65 -11.21 -0.62 2.86
N THR A 66 -11.16 -0.23 4.13
CA THR A 66 -12.08 0.75 4.72
C THR A 66 -11.36 2.08 4.88
N VAL A 67 -12.11 3.17 4.76
CA VAL A 67 -11.61 4.52 5.03
C VAL A 67 -12.54 5.16 6.04
N ARG A 68 -11.94 5.72 7.10
CA ARG A 68 -12.63 6.48 8.14
C ARG A 68 -11.98 7.85 8.27
N VAL A 69 -12.80 8.89 8.30
CA VAL A 69 -12.36 10.28 8.42
C VAL A 69 -12.92 10.85 9.71
N TYR A 70 -12.05 11.48 10.48
CA TYR A 70 -12.35 12.07 11.78
C TYR A 70 -12.11 13.58 11.74
N ASP A 71 -12.89 14.32 12.49
CA ASP A 71 -12.67 15.75 12.73
C ASP A 71 -11.62 16.02 13.82
N VAL A 72 -11.36 17.30 14.10
CA VAL A 72 -10.40 17.74 15.12
C VAL A 72 -10.76 17.31 16.54
N LYS A 73 -12.04 16.99 16.79
CA LYS A 73 -12.52 16.49 18.09
C LYS A 73 -12.41 14.96 18.19
N GLY A 74 -11.95 14.30 17.13
CA GLY A 74 -11.87 12.84 17.04
C GLY A 74 -13.22 12.18 16.71
N VAL A 75 -14.23 12.93 16.28
CA VAL A 75 -15.53 12.38 15.89
C VAL A 75 -15.44 11.88 14.46
N GLU A 76 -15.92 10.65 14.20
CA GLU A 76 -16.01 10.12 12.85
C GLU A 76 -17.07 10.90 12.06
N VAL A 77 -16.64 11.59 11.00
CA VAL A 77 -17.51 12.42 10.15
C VAL A 77 -17.84 11.76 8.82
N TRP A 78 -17.09 10.72 8.44
CA TRP A 78 -17.31 9.97 7.22
C TRP A 78 -16.65 8.60 7.28
N ASN A 79 -17.29 7.58 6.71
CA ASN A 79 -16.70 6.27 6.48
C ASN A 79 -17.19 5.65 5.17
N SER A 80 -16.41 4.72 4.61
CA SER A 80 -16.82 3.87 3.48
C SER A 80 -15.92 2.64 3.36
N MET A 81 -16.44 1.59 2.72
CA MET A 81 -15.69 0.39 2.35
C MET A 81 -15.53 0.32 0.84
N TRP A 82 -14.32 -0.06 0.40
CA TRP A 82 -13.92 -0.11 -1.00
C TRP A 82 -13.39 -1.50 -1.35
N THR A 83 -13.77 -1.99 -2.53
CA THR A 83 -13.42 -3.35 -2.98
C THR A 83 -12.00 -3.47 -3.52
N GLY A 84 -11.28 -2.37 -3.71
CA GLY A 84 -9.95 -2.38 -4.33
C GLY A 84 -9.95 -2.40 -5.86
N ARG A 85 -11.07 -2.14 -6.54
CA ARG A 85 -11.04 -1.93 -8.00
C ARG A 85 -10.16 -0.73 -8.39
N SER A 86 -10.16 0.28 -7.53
CA SER A 86 -9.34 1.47 -7.65
C SER A 86 -8.84 1.85 -6.25
N LEU A 87 -7.60 2.34 -6.17
CA LEU A 87 -7.05 3.01 -5.00
C LEU A 87 -7.17 4.54 -5.10
N ASP A 88 -7.80 5.03 -6.17
CA ASP A 88 -8.18 6.43 -6.35
C ASP A 88 -9.64 6.62 -5.90
N LEU A 89 -9.81 7.35 -4.80
CA LEU A 89 -11.10 7.65 -4.21
C LEU A 89 -11.55 9.06 -4.58
N LYS A 90 -12.84 9.17 -4.88
CA LYS A 90 -13.56 10.43 -4.98
C LYS A 90 -14.75 10.41 -4.03
N PHE A 91 -14.73 11.30 -3.06
CA PHE A 91 -15.84 11.47 -2.12
C PHE A 91 -17.02 12.13 -2.85
N LYS A 92 -18.25 11.77 -2.46
CA LYS A 92 -19.47 12.39 -3.04
C LYS A 92 -19.50 13.90 -2.86
N LYS A 93 -18.97 14.39 -1.73
CA LYS A 93 -18.76 15.80 -1.41
C LYS A 93 -17.41 15.93 -0.68
N PRO A 94 -16.72 17.07 -0.79
CA PRO A 94 -15.55 17.35 0.05
C PRO A 94 -15.91 17.28 1.54
N VAL A 95 -14.90 17.05 2.39
CA VAL A 95 -15.07 16.94 3.85
C VAL A 95 -14.23 18.03 4.52
N PRO A 96 -14.72 19.29 4.62
CA PRO A 96 -13.92 20.42 5.10
C PRO A 96 -13.44 20.29 6.55
N THR A 97 -14.17 19.53 7.36
CA THR A 97 -13.85 19.28 8.77
C THR A 97 -12.88 18.12 8.98
N ALA A 98 -12.43 17.45 7.91
CA ALA A 98 -11.49 16.34 8.00
C ALA A 98 -10.19 16.77 8.68
N HIS A 99 -9.77 16.02 9.68
CA HIS A 99 -8.52 16.24 10.40
C HIS A 99 -7.64 15.00 10.42
N LYS A 100 -8.24 13.81 10.55
CA LYS A 100 -7.50 12.55 10.57
C LYS A 100 -8.16 11.53 9.67
N VAL A 101 -7.36 10.74 8.96
CA VAL A 101 -7.83 9.64 8.11
C VAL A 101 -7.18 8.35 8.58
N VAL A 102 -7.99 7.30 8.67
CA VAL A 102 -7.55 5.93 8.90
C VAL A 102 -7.99 5.08 7.72
N VAL A 103 -7.03 4.40 7.11
CA VAL A 103 -7.25 3.42 6.05
C VAL A 103 -6.80 2.06 6.56
N GLU A 104 -7.63 1.05 6.43
CA GLU A 104 -7.32 -0.32 6.86
C GLU A 104 -7.75 -1.33 5.81
N ALA A 105 -6.85 -2.24 5.44
CA ALA A 105 -7.13 -3.35 4.56
C ALA A 105 -8.22 -4.26 5.14
N THR A 106 -9.11 -4.78 4.31
CA THR A 106 -10.15 -5.71 4.78
C THR A 106 -9.61 -7.13 5.03
N ALA A 107 -8.39 -7.43 4.57
CA ALA A 107 -7.73 -8.71 4.72
C ALA A 107 -6.20 -8.53 4.85
N ALA A 108 -5.54 -9.56 5.40
CA ALA A 108 -4.08 -9.64 5.52
C ALA A 108 -3.38 -10.04 4.21
N GLN A 109 -3.82 -9.45 3.10
CA GLN A 109 -3.29 -9.73 1.77
C GLN A 109 -3.52 -8.56 0.80
N VAL A 110 -2.67 -8.48 -0.21
CA VAL A 110 -2.89 -7.71 -1.44
C VAL A 110 -3.10 -8.68 -2.60
N VAL A 111 -3.61 -8.19 -3.72
CA VAL A 111 -3.84 -8.97 -4.95
C VAL A 111 -3.03 -8.35 -6.08
N ASN A 112 -2.30 -9.20 -6.80
CA ASN A 112 -1.66 -8.79 -8.04
C ASN A 112 -2.73 -8.66 -9.13
N LYS A 113 -2.91 -7.47 -9.69
CA LYS A 113 -3.94 -7.16 -10.69
C LYS A 113 -3.75 -7.92 -12.00
N LEU A 114 -2.52 -8.31 -12.33
CA LEU A 114 -2.20 -9.00 -13.59
C LEU A 114 -2.53 -10.49 -13.52
N THR A 115 -2.31 -11.12 -12.35
CA THR A 115 -2.45 -12.57 -12.18
C THR A 115 -3.69 -12.97 -11.39
N GLY A 116 -4.28 -12.04 -10.62
CA GLY A 116 -5.34 -12.33 -9.66
C GLY A 116 -4.84 -13.05 -8.39
N ASN A 117 -3.54 -13.34 -8.28
CA ASN A 117 -3.00 -14.10 -7.17
C ASN A 117 -2.87 -13.21 -5.91
N PRO A 118 -3.29 -13.71 -4.74
CA PRO A 118 -3.07 -13.02 -3.47
C PRO A 118 -1.61 -13.12 -3.04
N ILE A 119 -1.15 -12.08 -2.35
CA ILE A 119 0.15 -12.01 -1.68
C ILE A 119 -0.15 -11.67 -0.22
N SER A 120 0.19 -12.58 0.69
CA SER A 120 -0.02 -12.37 2.12
C SER A 120 0.87 -11.25 2.64
N THR A 121 0.30 -10.37 3.47
CA THR A 121 1.03 -9.31 4.18
C THR A 121 1.23 -9.64 5.66
N GLY A 122 0.85 -10.84 6.10
CA GLY A 122 0.87 -11.30 7.50
C GLY A 122 -0.21 -10.66 8.38
N LYS A 123 -0.51 -9.37 8.18
CA LYS A 123 -1.57 -8.60 8.85
C LYS A 123 -2.23 -7.63 7.88
N PRO A 124 -3.48 -7.18 8.14
CA PRO A 124 -4.08 -6.11 7.37
C PRO A 124 -3.18 -4.87 7.35
N LEU A 125 -2.95 -4.32 6.16
CA LEU A 125 -2.22 -3.07 6.02
C LEU A 125 -3.03 -1.93 6.64
N LYS A 126 -2.37 -1.03 7.36
CA LYS A 126 -3.01 0.12 7.99
C LYS A 126 -2.19 1.37 7.73
N LEU A 127 -2.89 2.46 7.44
CA LEU A 127 -2.32 3.79 7.24
C LEU A 127 -3.16 4.78 8.05
N GLU A 128 -2.49 5.63 8.83
CA GLU A 128 -3.11 6.70 9.61
C GLU A 128 -2.33 7.99 9.40
N PHE A 129 -3.02 9.08 9.05
CA PHE A 129 -2.39 10.37 8.79
C PHE A 129 -3.32 11.55 9.13
N VAL A 130 -2.71 12.71 9.36
CA VAL A 130 -3.40 13.99 9.58
C VAL A 130 -3.58 14.69 8.23
N VAL A 131 -4.76 15.27 8.02
CA VAL A 131 -5.13 16.01 6.80
C VAL A 131 -4.72 17.47 6.94
N GLU A 132 -3.91 17.95 6.00
CA GLU A 132 -3.46 19.34 5.93
C GLU A 132 -4.56 20.30 5.44
#